data_AF-A0A8D5A6P8-F1
#
_entry.id   AF-A0A8D5A6P8-F1
#
_cell.length_a   1.000
_cell.length_b   1.000
_cell.length_c   1.000
_cell.angle_alpha   90.00
_cell.angle_beta   90.00
_cell.angle_gamma   90.00
#
_symmetry.space_group_name_H-M   'P 1'
#
loop_
_entity.id
_entity.type
_entity.pdbx_description
1 polymer ?
#
loop_
_entity_poly.entity_id
_entity_poly.type
_entity_poly.pdbx_seq_one_letter_code
_entity_poly.pdbx_strand_id
1 'polypeptide(L)'
;MSVIWKYLNKRSGAIDAIRDYDSMKFIIENTSEDIKQAYAAMTSLHPSGFDGMPHSSNPHATEDHIISGLADIDILKERYRQAVEYMAWFSSLHGKS
;
A
#
# COMPACT_ATOMS: atom_id res chain seq x y z
N MET A 1 13.03 1.01 5.94
CA MET A 1 14.06 2.06 5.76
C MET A 1 13.53 3.35 6.38
N SER A 2 14.31 4.08 7.19
CA SER A 2 13.77 5.27 7.88
C SER A 2 13.57 6.44 6.90
N VAL A 3 12.40 7.08 6.97
CA VAL A 3 11.98 8.18 6.08
C VAL A 3 12.98 9.33 6.05
N ILE A 4 13.64 9.60 7.19
CA ILE A 4 14.62 10.68 7.36
C ILE A 4 15.80 10.55 6.40
N TRP A 5 16.25 9.32 6.13
CA TRP A 5 17.40 9.09 5.24
C TRP A 5 17.08 9.38 3.78
N LYS A 6 15.81 9.25 3.36
CA LYS A 6 15.36 9.54 1.99
C LYS A 6 15.52 11.03 1.64
N TYR A 7 15.35 11.93 2.61
CA TYR A 7 15.34 13.38 2.39
C TYR A 7 16.60 14.11 2.89
N LEU A 8 17.62 13.38 3.34
CA LEU A 8 18.82 13.95 3.96
C LEU A 8 19.73 14.74 2.98
N ASN A 9 19.56 14.57 1.65
CA ASN A 9 20.41 15.24 0.66
C ASN A 9 20.06 16.75 0.52
N LYS A 10 21.05 17.61 0.79
CA LYS A 10 20.87 19.06 1.00
C LYS A 10 20.78 19.85 -0.30
N ARG A 11 19.58 19.85 -0.88
CA ARG A 11 18.88 20.98 -1.56
C ARG A 11 17.62 20.45 -2.26
N SER A 12 17.67 19.25 -2.84
CA SER A 12 16.49 18.58 -3.42
C SER A 12 15.58 17.95 -2.36
N GLY A 13 16.15 17.43 -1.26
CA GLY A 13 15.39 16.68 -0.26
C GLY A 13 14.23 17.46 0.39
N ALA A 14 14.35 18.79 0.54
CA ALA A 14 13.26 19.62 1.04
C ALA A 14 12.13 19.80 0.01
N ILE A 15 12.47 19.97 -1.26
CA ILE A 15 11.50 20.11 -2.36
C ILE A 15 10.77 18.79 -2.57
N ASP A 16 11.52 17.68 -2.56
CA ASP A 16 10.98 16.32 -2.68
C ASP A 16 10.06 16.00 -1.49
N ALA A 17 10.44 16.42 -0.28
CA ALA A 17 9.57 16.28 0.89
C ALA A 17 8.26 17.04 0.67
N ILE A 18 8.29 18.33 0.32
CA ILE A 18 7.06 19.12 0.10
C ILE A 18 6.18 18.49 -0.98
N ARG A 19 6.76 18.01 -2.09
CA ARG A 19 6.01 17.35 -3.16
C ARG A 19 5.34 16.06 -2.71
N ASP A 20 6.02 15.30 -1.85
CA ASP A 20 5.50 14.02 -1.35
C ASP A 20 4.38 14.20 -0.31
N TYR A 21 4.19 15.40 0.27
CA TYR A 21 3.20 15.65 1.32
C TYR A 21 1.77 15.24 0.91
N ASP A 22 1.29 15.72 -0.24
CA ASP A 22 -0.06 15.43 -0.72
C ASP A 22 -0.26 13.94 -0.99
N SER A 23 0.80 13.27 -1.49
CA SER A 23 0.78 11.82 -1.73
C SER A 23 0.68 11.04 -0.42
N MET A 24 1.45 11.43 0.62
CA MET A 24 1.40 10.79 1.93
C MET A 24 0.05 11.02 2.62
N LYS A 25 -0.52 12.22 2.46
CA LYS A 25 -1.86 12.55 2.96
C LYS A 25 -2.91 11.67 2.31
N PHE A 26 -2.87 11.58 0.97
CA PHE A 26 -3.78 10.74 0.20
C PHE A 26 -3.70 9.27 0.63
N ILE A 27 -2.48 8.73 0.83
CA ILE A 27 -2.29 7.36 1.33
C ILE A 27 -2.99 7.19 2.69
N ILE A 28 -2.77 8.09 3.65
CA ILE A 28 -3.39 7.99 4.99
C ILE A 28 -4.92 7.99 4.91
N GLU A 29 -5.48 8.85 4.07
CA GLU A 29 -6.94 9.01 3.93
C GLU A 29 -7.58 7.79 3.25
N ASN A 30 -6.93 7.22 2.23
CA ASN A 30 -7.55 6.19 1.38
C ASN A 30 -7.17 4.75 1.74
N THR A 31 -6.06 4.52 2.46
CA THR A 31 -5.59 3.14 2.75
C THR A 31 -6.66 2.30 3.47
N SER A 32 -7.51 2.90 4.30
CA SER A 32 -8.57 2.14 4.98
C SER A 32 -9.59 1.53 4.02
N GLU A 33 -9.94 2.24 2.94
CA GLU A 33 -10.83 1.74 1.89
C GLU A 33 -10.10 0.79 0.95
N ASP A 34 -8.85 1.09 0.60
CA ASP A 34 -8.01 0.20 -0.22
C ASP A 34 -7.83 -1.18 0.44
N ILE A 35 -7.61 -1.22 1.76
CA ILE A 35 -7.51 -2.46 2.53
C ILE A 35 -8.84 -3.22 2.51
N LYS A 36 -9.98 -2.54 2.71
CA LYS A 36 -11.30 -3.19 2.64
C LYS A 36 -11.55 -3.78 1.27
N GLN A 37 -11.19 -3.06 0.21
CA GLN A 37 -11.32 -3.53 -1.17
C GLN A 37 -10.41 -4.73 -1.44
N ALA A 38 -9.17 -4.73 -0.94
CA ALA A 38 -8.26 -5.86 -1.06
C ALA A 38 -8.80 -7.11 -0.33
N TYR A 39 -9.37 -6.95 0.87
CA TYR A 39 -10.07 -8.04 1.56
C TYR A 39 -11.25 -8.56 0.75
N ALA A 40 -12.09 -7.66 0.22
CA ALA A 40 -13.23 -8.05 -0.60
C ALA A 40 -12.80 -8.84 -1.84
N ALA A 41 -11.79 -8.36 -2.57
CA ALA A 41 -11.23 -9.02 -3.76
C ALA A 41 -10.62 -10.40 -3.44
N MET A 42 -9.93 -10.52 -2.30
CA MET A 42 -9.38 -11.80 -1.83
C MET A 42 -10.50 -12.81 -1.51
N THR A 43 -11.60 -12.35 -0.91
CA THR A 43 -12.76 -13.21 -0.57
C THR A 43 -13.68 -13.49 -1.75
N SER A 44 -13.67 -12.66 -2.79
CA SER A 44 -14.43 -12.88 -4.02
C SER A 44 -13.73 -13.94 -4.86
N LEU A 45 -13.92 -15.20 -4.51
CA LEU A 45 -13.52 -16.32 -5.35
C LEU A 45 -14.44 -16.34 -6.57
N HIS A 46 -13.91 -15.98 -7.74
CA HIS A 46 -14.60 -16.22 -8.99
C HIS A 46 -14.54 -17.73 -9.25
N PRO A 47 -15.67 -18.45 -9.37
CA PRO A 47 -15.63 -19.84 -9.79
C PRO A 47 -14.92 -19.87 -11.14
N SER A 48 -13.89 -20.71 -11.27
CA SER A 48 -13.34 -21.03 -12.58
C SER A 48 -14.53 -21.45 -13.45
N GLY A 49 -14.74 -20.70 -14.54
CA GLY A 49 -15.91 -20.85 -15.39
C GLY A 49 -16.14 -22.31 -15.71
N PHE A 50 -17.31 -22.83 -15.33
CA PHE A 50 -17.74 -24.18 -15.66
C PHE A 50 -18.16 -24.18 -17.15
N ASP A 51 -17.20 -24.03 -18.07
CA ASP A 51 -17.43 -23.97 -19.52
C ASP A 51 -17.47 -25.37 -20.16
N GLY A 52 -17.45 -26.43 -19.35
CA GLY A 52 -17.53 -27.82 -19.83
C GLY A 52 -16.30 -28.32 -20.62
N MET A 53 -15.30 -27.47 -20.88
CA MET A 53 -14.04 -27.86 -21.51
C MET A 53 -13.01 -28.31 -20.46
N PRO A 54 -12.22 -29.37 -20.74
CA PRO A 54 -11.12 -29.78 -19.87
C PRO A 54 -10.00 -28.74 -19.94
N HIS A 55 -10.05 -27.75 -19.06
CA HIS A 55 -8.93 -26.87 -18.80
C HIS A 55 -8.02 -27.51 -17.76
N SER A 56 -6.70 -27.38 -17.92
CA SER A 56 -5.74 -27.67 -16.85
C SER A 56 -5.96 -26.67 -15.71
N SER A 57 -6.88 -26.97 -14.82
CA SER A 57 -7.15 -26.16 -13.63
C SER A 57 -5.95 -26.29 -12.70
N ASN A 58 -5.27 -25.18 -12.40
CA ASN A 58 -4.28 -25.16 -11.32
C ASN A 58 -5.00 -25.52 -10.02
N PRO A 59 -4.70 -26.65 -9.38
CA PRO A 59 -5.37 -27.07 -8.16
C PRO A 59 -5.14 -26.10 -6.99
N HIS A 60 -4.09 -25.28 -7.06
CA HIS A 60 -3.73 -24.28 -6.05
C HIS A 60 -4.18 -22.85 -6.41
N ALA A 61 -4.96 -22.65 -7.49
CA ALA A 61 -5.35 -21.30 -7.94
C ALA A 61 -6.02 -20.46 -6.86
N THR A 62 -6.84 -21.09 -6.01
CA THR A 62 -7.48 -20.44 -4.86
C THR A 62 -6.47 -20.04 -3.79
N GLU A 63 -5.50 -20.91 -3.50
CA GLU A 63 -4.45 -20.65 -2.51
C GLU A 63 -3.53 -19.52 -2.98
N ASP A 64 -3.12 -19.56 -4.25
CA ASP A 64 -2.31 -18.52 -4.89
C ASP A 64 -3.01 -17.16 -4.84
N HIS A 65 -4.33 -17.12 -5.09
CA HIS A 65 -5.14 -15.89 -4.99
C HIS A 65 -5.17 -15.33 -3.57
N ILE A 66 -5.35 -16.19 -2.57
CA ILE A 66 -5.35 -15.78 -1.16
C ILE A 66 -3.97 -15.25 -0.75
N ILE A 67 -2.88 -15.94 -1.15
CA ILE A 67 -1.51 -15.50 -0.87
C ILE A 67 -1.24 -14.14 -1.50
N SER A 68 -1.65 -13.93 -2.76
CA SER A 68 -1.51 -12.64 -3.44
C SER A 68 -2.29 -11.54 -2.73
N GLY A 69 -3.54 -11.81 -2.34
CA GLY A 69 -4.37 -10.84 -1.62
C GLY A 69 -3.79 -10.43 -0.26
N LEU A 70 -3.20 -11.38 0.47
CA LEU A 70 -2.50 -11.08 1.72
C LEU A 70 -1.26 -10.22 1.51
N ALA A 71 -0.47 -10.50 0.45
CA ALA A 71 0.70 -9.70 0.11
C ALA A 71 0.32 -8.25 -0.25
N ASP A 72 -0.78 -8.05 -0.98
CA ASP A 72 -1.29 -6.73 -1.33
C ASP A 72 -1.71 -5.93 -0.08
N ILE A 73 -2.40 -6.59 0.86
CA ILE A 73 -2.78 -5.97 2.14
C ILE A 73 -1.55 -5.55 2.95
N ASP A 74 -0.51 -6.39 2.99
CA ASP A 74 0.73 -6.08 3.71
C ASP A 74 1.47 -4.89 3.08
N ILE A 75 1.49 -4.79 1.74
CA ILE A 75 2.03 -3.62 1.03
C ILE A 75 1.25 -2.35 1.41
N LEU A 76 -0.08 -2.40 1.42
CA LEU A 76 -0.92 -1.26 1.79
C LEU A 76 -0.65 -0.80 3.23
N LYS A 77 -0.54 -1.74 4.17
CA LYS A 77 -0.21 -1.44 5.58
C LYS A 77 1.17 -0.82 5.72
N GLU A 78 2.17 -1.32 5.00
CA GLU A 78 3.52 -0.77 5.06
C GLU A 78 3.59 0.64 4.45
N ARG A 79 2.87 0.90 3.35
CA ARG A 79 2.75 2.24 2.77
C ARG A 79 2.07 3.22 3.73
N TYR A 80 1.03 2.78 4.42
CA TYR A 80 0.39 3.58 5.47
C TYR A 80 1.36 3.90 6.61
N ARG A 81 2.09 2.89 7.11
CA ARG A 81 3.10 3.06 8.16
C ARG A 81 4.13 4.11 7.76
N GLN A 82 4.66 4.02 6.54
CA GLN A 82 5.62 5.00 6.00
C GLN A 82 5.02 6.40 5.85
N ALA A 83 3.76 6.52 5.41
CA ALA A 83 3.09 7.80 5.29
C ALA A 83 2.86 8.47 6.66
N VAL A 84 2.49 7.70 7.68
CA VAL A 84 2.34 8.20 9.06
C VAL A 84 3.70 8.65 9.62
N GLU A 85 4.76 7.85 9.44
CA GLU A 85 6.11 8.23 9.86
C GLU A 85 6.58 9.51 9.16
N TYR A 86 6.32 9.62 7.85
CA TYR A 86 6.61 10.82 7.08
C TYR A 86 5.87 12.04 7.65
N MET A 87 4.56 11.92 7.91
CA MET A 87 3.77 13.05 8.42
C MET A 87 4.24 13.50 9.79
N ALA A 88 4.51 12.55 10.70
CA ALA A 88 5.05 12.86 12.02
C ALA A 88 6.41 13.59 11.93
N TRP A 89 7.30 13.11 11.06
CA TRP A 89 8.57 13.77 10.80
C TRP A 89 8.39 15.16 10.18
N PHE A 90 7.55 15.30 9.16
CA PHE A 90 7.30 16.56 8.46
C PHE A 90 6.73 17.63 9.41
N SER A 91 5.73 17.28 10.23
CA SER A 91 5.18 18.19 11.24
C SER A 91 6.22 18.60 12.30
N SER A 92 7.13 17.69 12.69
CA SER A 92 8.21 18.01 13.64
C SER A 92 9.20 19.06 13.13
N LEU A 93 9.34 19.19 11.81
CA LEU A 93 10.20 20.20 11.18
C LEU A 93 9.57 21.59 11.18
N HIS A 94 8.24 21.68 11.08
CA HIS A 94 7.50 22.94 11.03
C HIS A 94 6.99 23.42 12.40
N GLY A 95 7.04 22.57 13.44
CA GLY A 95 6.56 22.86 14.80
C GLY A 95 7.57 23.53 15.75
N LYS A 96 8.61 24.19 15.24
CA LYS A 96 9.50 25.05 16.04
C LYS A 96 9.35 26.51 15.60
N SER A 97 8.26 27.15 16.05
CA SER A 97 8.12 28.61 16.13
C SER A 97 7.44 28.98 17.43
#